data_AF-A0A3N5NLH9-F1
#
_entry.id   AF-A0A3N5NLH9-F1
#
_cell.length_a   1.000
_cell.length_b   1.000
_cell.length_c   1.000
_cell.angle_alpha   90.00
_cell.angle_beta   90.00
_cell.angle_gamma   90.00
#
_symmetry.space_group_name_H-M   'P 1'
#
loop_
_entity.id
_entity.type
_entity.pdbx_description
1 polymer ?
#
loop_
_entity_poly.entity_id
_entity_poly.type
_entity_poly.pdbx_seq_one_letter_code
_entity_poly.pdbx_strand_id
1 'polypeptide(L)'
;MRKSSRNNSVHLRNGEISRSHLWLISGIVLGLVFLWDVAGPFGLWKLHRMKKERERIYLSNLELAKKNTALVEQIKKFKDDPEYQEYVIRRELGWVRDNEILYKFLNEKK
;
A
#
# COMPACT_ATOMS: atom_id res chain seq x y z
N MET A 1 -38.43 -66.27 -40.51
CA MET A 1 -37.49 -65.12 -40.46
C MET A 1 -38.25 -63.83 -40.78
N ARG A 2 -38.59 -63.00 -39.78
CA ARG A 2 -39.18 -61.67 -39.97
C ARG A 2 -38.30 -60.67 -39.23
N LYS A 3 -37.46 -59.92 -39.94
CA LYS A 3 -36.70 -58.82 -39.35
C LYS A 3 -37.58 -57.58 -39.33
N SER A 4 -38.06 -57.22 -38.15
CA SER A 4 -38.64 -55.91 -37.87
C SER A 4 -37.48 -54.92 -37.77
N SER A 5 -37.34 -54.06 -38.78
CA SER A 5 -36.39 -52.95 -38.77
C SER A 5 -37.12 -51.71 -38.28
N ARG A 6 -37.05 -51.44 -36.97
CA ARG A 6 -37.45 -50.14 -36.39
C ARG A 6 -36.36 -49.12 -36.72
N ASN A 7 -36.61 -48.36 -37.75
CA ASN A 7 -35.87 -47.15 -38.12
C ASN A 7 -36.30 -46.00 -37.20
N ASN A 8 -35.54 -45.80 -36.12
CA ASN A 8 -35.61 -44.58 -35.32
C ASN A 8 -34.87 -43.46 -36.07
N SER A 9 -35.61 -42.54 -36.67
CA SER A 9 -35.06 -41.27 -37.18
C SER A 9 -34.92 -40.30 -36.01
N VAL A 10 -33.74 -40.28 -35.39
CA VAL A 10 -33.35 -39.19 -34.50
C VAL A 10 -33.22 -37.94 -35.37
N HIS A 11 -34.27 -37.11 -35.38
CA HIS A 11 -34.24 -35.83 -36.05
C HIS A 11 -33.36 -34.90 -35.22
N LEU A 12 -32.07 -34.84 -35.58
CA LEU A 12 -31.16 -33.83 -35.08
C LEU A 12 -31.64 -32.49 -35.64
N ARG A 13 -32.41 -31.79 -34.81
CA ARG A 13 -32.78 -30.39 -35.01
C ARG A 13 -31.51 -29.57 -34.92
N ASN A 14 -30.78 -29.51 -36.03
CA ASN A 14 -29.70 -28.58 -36.24
C ASN A 14 -30.33 -27.19 -36.22
N GLY A 15 -30.28 -26.55 -35.05
CA GLY A 15 -30.72 -25.17 -34.91
C GLY A 15 -29.85 -24.31 -35.79
N GLU A 16 -30.40 -23.81 -36.89
CA GLU A 16 -29.76 -22.76 -37.67
C GLU A 16 -29.55 -21.58 -36.73
N ILE A 17 -28.30 -21.38 -36.32
CA ILE A 17 -27.92 -20.25 -35.49
C ILE A 17 -28.08 -19.02 -36.37
N SER A 18 -29.24 -18.37 -36.24
CA SER A 18 -29.56 -17.17 -36.99
C SER A 18 -28.48 -16.12 -36.76
N ARG A 19 -28.04 -15.51 -37.87
CA ARG A 19 -27.55 -14.13 -38.01
C ARG A 19 -27.44 -13.34 -36.69
N SER A 20 -28.61 -13.03 -36.15
CA SER A 20 -28.84 -12.16 -35.01
C SER A 20 -28.35 -12.71 -33.67
N HIS A 21 -28.35 -14.04 -33.48
CA HIS A 21 -27.82 -14.67 -32.27
C HIS A 21 -26.30 -14.56 -32.19
N LEU A 22 -25.59 -14.57 -33.32
CA LEU A 22 -24.14 -14.34 -33.35
C LEU A 22 -23.79 -12.92 -32.90
N TRP A 23 -24.57 -11.92 -33.31
CA TRP A 23 -24.39 -10.54 -32.86
C TRP A 23 -24.69 -10.37 -31.36
N LEU A 24 -25.74 -11.02 -30.85
CA LEU A 24 -26.05 -11.02 -29.42
C LEU A 24 -24.93 -11.67 -28.59
N ILE A 25 -24.42 -12.83 -29.02
CA ILE A 25 -23.31 -13.51 -28.36
C ILE A 25 -22.05 -12.64 -28.42
N SER A 26 -21.76 -12.03 -29.57
CA SER A 26 -20.62 -11.12 -29.72
C SER A 26 -20.72 -9.92 -28.78
N GLY A 27 -21.91 -9.32 -28.62
CA GLY A 27 -22.13 -8.22 -27.69
C GLY A 27 -21.94 -8.62 -26.23
N ILE A 28 -22.40 -9.81 -25.84
CA ILE A 28 -22.22 -10.36 -24.48
C ILE A 28 -20.74 -10.62 -24.20
N VAL A 29 -20.02 -11.25 -25.14
CA VAL A 29 -18.58 -11.51 -24.99
C VAL A 29 -17.81 -10.20 -24.87
N LEU A 30 -18.12 -9.21 -25.71
CA LEU A 30 -17.45 -7.90 -25.65
C LEU A 30 -17.75 -7.19 -24.32
N GLY A 31 -19.00 -7.23 -23.86
CA GLY A 31 -19.40 -6.66 -22.58
C GLY A 31 -18.69 -7.32 -21.37
N LEU A 32 -18.51 -8.64 -21.41
CA LEU A 32 -17.75 -9.36 -20.37
C LEU A 32 -16.27 -9.01 -20.39
N VAL A 33 -15.67 -8.83 -21.58
CA VAL A 33 -14.28 -8.38 -21.72
C VAL A 33 -14.13 -6.95 -21.16
N PHE A 34 -15.03 -6.03 -21.52
CA PHE A 34 -15.02 -4.67 -20.97
C PHE A 34 -15.22 -4.64 -19.45
N LEU A 35 -16.14 -5.45 -18.93
CA LEU A 35 -16.38 -5.56 -17.49
C LEU A 35 -15.14 -6.12 -16.78
N TRP A 36 -14.46 -7.11 -17.38
CA TRP A 36 -13.21 -7.66 -16.86
C TRP A 36 -12.05 -6.67 -16.93
N ASP A 37 -11.99 -5.82 -17.96
CA ASP A 37 -10.96 -4.79 -18.09
C ASP A 37 -11.15 -3.66 -17.04
N VAL A 38 -12.41 -3.30 -16.78
CA VAL A 38 -12.76 -2.28 -15.76
C VAL A 38 -12.64 -2.82 -14.33
N ALA A 39 -13.07 -4.06 -14.07
CA ALA A 39 -13.02 -4.69 -12.74
C ALA A 39 -11.73 -5.48 -12.47
N GLY A 40 -10.85 -5.61 -13.47
CA GLY A 40 -9.65 -6.42 -13.37
C GLY A 40 -8.55 -5.77 -12.53
N PRO A 41 -7.65 -6.58 -11.95
CA PRO A 41 -6.52 -6.11 -11.12
C PRO A 41 -5.48 -5.24 -11.87
N PHE A 42 -5.68 -5.02 -13.18
CA PHE A 42 -4.89 -4.16 -14.08
C PHE A 42 -5.69 -2.97 -14.67
N GLY A 43 -6.95 -2.80 -14.30
CA GLY A 43 -7.81 -1.72 -14.80
C GLY A 43 -7.32 -0.34 -14.37
N LEU A 44 -7.54 0.66 -15.23
CA LEU A 44 -7.12 2.07 -15.14
C LEU A 44 -7.28 2.74 -13.76
N TRP A 45 -8.19 2.23 -12.92
CA TRP A 45 -8.38 2.70 -11.56
C TRP A 45 -7.15 2.47 -10.65
N LYS A 46 -6.41 1.37 -10.87
CA LYS A 46 -5.17 1.08 -10.15
C LYS A 46 -4.06 2.05 -10.51
N LEU A 47 -3.96 2.47 -11.77
CA LEU A 47 -3.00 3.52 -12.19
C LEU A 47 -3.26 4.85 -11.47
N HIS A 48 -4.53 5.20 -11.24
CA HIS A 48 -4.86 6.42 -10.49
C HIS A 48 -4.59 6.31 -8.99
N ARG A 49 -4.85 5.15 -8.37
CA ARG A 49 -4.42 4.94 -6.97
C ARG A 49 -2.90 4.90 -6.83
N MET A 50 -2.17 4.26 -7.75
CA MET A 50 -0.71 4.16 -7.71
C MET A 50 -0.02 5.51 -7.91
N LYS A 51 -0.61 6.44 -8.68
CA LYS A 51 -0.10 7.82 -8.77
C LYS A 51 -0.21 8.56 -7.43
N LYS A 52 -1.37 8.49 -6.76
CA LYS A 52 -1.57 9.11 -5.44
C LYS A 52 -0.68 8.48 -4.35
N GLU A 53 -0.45 7.18 -4.44
CA GLU A 53 0.40 6.46 -3.50
C GLU A 53 1.89 6.78 -3.71
N ARG A 54 2.35 6.90 -4.96
CA ARG A 54 3.69 7.42 -5.27
C ARG A 54 3.90 8.83 -4.75
N GLU A 55 2.92 9.71 -4.93
CA GLU A 55 3.03 11.10 -4.47
C GLU A 55 3.07 11.19 -2.94
N ARG A 56 2.24 10.42 -2.24
CA ARG A 56 2.30 10.35 -0.76
C ARG A 56 3.64 9.81 -0.25
N ILE A 57 4.17 8.75 -0.87
CA ILE A 57 5.46 8.18 -0.49
C ILE A 57 6.60 9.16 -0.80
N TYR A 58 6.52 9.90 -1.90
CA TYR A 58 7.53 10.90 -2.23
C TYR A 58 7.55 12.06 -1.22
N LEU A 59 6.36 12.58 -0.88
CA LEU A 59 6.23 13.65 0.11
C LEU A 59 6.69 13.21 1.51
N SER A 60 6.34 11.99 1.94
CA SER A 60 6.79 11.48 3.24
C SER A 60 8.30 11.27 3.29
N ASN A 61 8.91 10.75 2.22
CA ASN A 61 10.37 10.65 2.13
C ASN A 61 11.06 12.00 2.20
N LEU A 62 10.50 13.02 1.55
CA LEU A 62 11.06 14.37 1.55
C LEU A 62 10.96 15.04 2.93
N GLU A 63 9.84 14.82 3.64
CA GLU A 63 9.68 15.24 5.03
C GLU A 63 10.64 14.51 5.98
N LEU A 64 10.77 13.18 5.83
CA LEU A 64 11.72 12.38 6.60
C LEU A 64 13.17 12.80 6.35
N ALA A 65 13.54 13.07 5.10
CA ALA A 65 14.87 13.54 4.74
C ALA A 65 15.18 14.88 5.43
N LYS A 66 14.24 15.83 5.42
CA LYS A 66 14.39 17.12 6.13
C LYS A 66 14.53 16.93 7.65
N LYS A 67 13.73 16.05 8.24
CA LYS A 67 13.84 15.72 9.68
C LYS A 67 15.18 15.06 10.00
N ASN A 68 15.64 14.16 9.14
CA ASN A 68 16.91 13.48 9.31
C ASN A 68 18.08 14.48 9.23
N THR A 69 18.11 15.37 8.25
CA THR A 69 19.14 16.42 8.17
C THR A 69 19.15 17.33 9.39
N ALA A 70 17.97 17.72 9.89
CA ALA A 70 17.86 18.56 11.08
C ALA A 70 18.32 17.83 12.35
N LEU A 71 18.04 16.53 12.47
CA LEU A 71 18.49 15.70 13.58
C LEU A 71 20.00 15.45 13.53
N VAL A 72 20.56 15.18 12.36
CA VAL A 72 22.01 15.02 12.17
C VAL A 72 22.76 16.30 12.51
N GLU A 73 22.21 17.46 12.16
CA GLU A 73 22.80 18.74 12.54
C GLU A 73 22.75 18.96 14.07
N GLN A 74 21.65 18.58 14.73
CA GLN A 74 21.56 18.62 16.19
C GLN A 74 22.54 17.66 16.86
N ILE A 75 22.68 16.44 16.34
CA ILE A 75 23.66 15.45 16.83
C ILE A 75 25.08 15.98 16.63
N LYS A 76 25.37 16.61 15.49
CA LYS A 76 26.69 17.20 15.23
C LYS A 76 26.98 18.32 16.22
N LYS A 77 26.04 19.24 16.45
CA LYS A 77 26.15 20.29 17.47
C LYS A 77 26.33 19.69 18.87
N PHE A 78 25.62 18.59 19.17
CA PHE A 78 25.75 17.88 20.43
C PHE A 78 27.12 17.23 20.62
N LYS A 79 27.73 16.75 19.53
CA LYS A 79 29.00 16.00 19.55
C LYS A 79 30.22 16.91 19.52
N ASP A 80 30.12 18.06 18.87
CA ASP A 80 31.26 18.97 18.67
C ASP A 80 31.46 19.95 19.85
N ASP A 81 30.52 20.03 20.80
CA ASP A 81 30.58 20.89 21.99
C ASP A 81 30.57 20.07 23.30
N PRO A 82 31.74 19.90 23.96
CA PRO A 82 31.86 19.17 25.22
C PRO A 82 31.05 19.77 26.37
N GLU A 83 30.86 21.09 26.39
CA GLU A 83 30.16 21.82 27.45
C GLU A 83 28.65 21.62 27.32
N TYR A 84 28.15 21.64 26.07
CA TYR A 84 26.76 21.29 25.77
C TYR A 84 26.44 19.82 26.05
N GLN A 85 27.39 18.93 25.78
CA GLN A 85 27.25 17.50 26.09
C GLN A 85 27.12 17.26 27.60
N GLU A 86 27.96 17.91 28.40
CA GLU A 86 27.91 17.85 29.86
C GLU A 86 26.60 18.41 30.41
N TYR A 87 26.11 19.52 29.86
CA TYR A 87 24.84 20.13 30.25
C TYR A 87 23.64 19.19 30.06
N VAL A 88 23.53 18.55 28.89
CA VAL A 88 22.42 17.62 28.60
C VAL A 88 22.54 16.36 29.45
N ILE A 89 23.74 15.82 29.64
CA ILE A 89 23.95 14.64 30.49
C ILE A 89 23.58 14.95 31.96
N ARG A 90 23.95 16.12 32.48
CA ARG A 90 23.53 16.58 33.82
C ARG A 90 22.02 16.73 33.94
N ARG A 91 21.35 17.23 32.88
CA ARG A 91 19.89 17.45 32.87
C ARG A 91 19.09 16.16 32.74
N GLU A 92 19.40 15.34 31.74
CA GLU A 92 18.57 14.18 31.35
C GLU A 92 18.95 12.93 32.13
N LEU A 93 20.24 12.74 32.44
CA LEU A 93 20.75 11.54 33.11
C LEU A 93 21.05 11.78 34.59
N GLY A 94 21.05 13.04 35.05
CA GLY A 94 21.41 13.40 36.42
C GLY A 94 22.86 13.02 36.76
N TRP A 95 23.72 12.97 35.74
CA TRP A 95 25.11 12.57 35.90
C TRP A 95 25.91 13.66 36.62
N VAL A 96 26.82 13.24 37.49
CA VAL A 96 27.60 14.10 38.37
C VAL A 96 29.02 13.53 38.41
N ARG A 97 30.05 14.38 38.39
CA ARG A 97 31.45 13.92 38.41
C ARG A 97 31.77 13.26 39.76
N ASP A 98 32.79 12.42 39.82
CA ASP A 98 33.19 11.69 41.03
C ASP A 98 33.44 12.60 42.25
N ASN A 99 33.71 13.89 42.02
CA ASN A 99 33.99 14.91 43.02
C ASN A 99 32.82 15.89 43.28
N GLU A 100 31.61 15.61 42.81
CA GLU A 100 30.44 16.47 42.96
C GLU A 100 29.28 15.77 43.71
N ILE A 101 28.40 16.55 44.36
CA ILE A 101 27.30 16.04 45.18
C ILE A 101 25.95 16.48 44.58
N LEU A 102 25.08 15.52 44.24
CA LEU A 102 23.75 15.78 43.71
C LEU A 102 22.73 16.01 44.84
N TYR A 103 22.18 17.22 44.93
CA TYR A 103 21.05 17.51 45.82
C TYR A 103 19.71 17.33 45.09
N LYS A 104 18.98 16.25 45.41
CA LYS A 104 17.59 16.06 44.97
C LYS A 104 16.63 16.53 46.05
N PHE A 105 15.94 17.63 45.81
CA PHE A 105 14.86 18.09 46.69
C PHE A 105 13.60 17.27 46.41
N LEU A 106 13.25 16.36 47.31
CA LEU A 106 11.94 15.74 47.33
C LEU A 106 10.94 16.83 47.70
N ASN A 107 10.23 17.35 46.71
CA ASN A 107 9.15 18.29 46.97
C ASN A 107 8.02 17.48 47.61
N GLU A 108 7.94 17.49 48.94
CA GLU A 108 6.78 16.98 49.65
C GLU A 108 5.59 17.83 49.23
N LYS A 109 4.73 17.25 48.39
CA LYS A 109 3.44 17.86 48.02
C LYS A 109 2.69 18.16 49.31
N LYS A 110 2.50 19.45 49.57
CA LYS A 110 1.53 19.96 50.53
C LYS A 110 0.12 19.91 49.94
#